data_AF-A0A1B8I5Z2-F1
#
_entry.id   AF-A0A1B8I5Z2-F1
#
_cell.length_a   1.000
_cell.length_b   1.000
_cell.length_c   1.000
_cell.angle_alpha   90.00
_cell.angle_beta   90.00
_cell.angle_gamma   90.00
#
_symmetry.space_group_name_H-M   'P 1'
#
loop_
_entity.id
_entity.type
_entity.pdbx_description
1 polymer ?
#
loop_
_entity_poly.entity_id
_entity_poly.type
_entity_poly.pdbx_seq_one_letter_code
_entity_poly.pdbx_strand_id
1 'polypeptide(L)'
;MPSQLSTILQNSQLADQLLPESQTRGFVTAMAAAPHLIDPTEWLAFMWGGEESSPFENHDDLENYAKAIIEIWNEARAALFESTWQWPDGCALDDSQIVTEVTSNFCEGMLQGWQLARDDWETIMPPDSEDNALLGGVLLSFSLLFDPETALEALKEQNADALAQFEEIFNAIPVMLCGLTQRGAQLVAAQ
;
A
#
# COMPACT_ATOMS: atom_id res chain seq x y z
N MET A 1 20.24 9.20 -1.56
CA MET A 1 21.00 7.94 -1.74
C MET A 1 19.98 6.86 -2.03
N PRO A 2 20.30 5.84 -2.85
CA PRO A 2 19.40 4.72 -3.09
C PRO A 2 19.02 4.06 -1.75
N SER A 3 17.75 3.66 -1.60
CA SER A 3 17.26 2.93 -0.42
C SER A 3 18.00 1.58 -0.29
N GLN A 4 18.05 1.00 0.92
CA GLN A 4 18.64 -0.32 1.10
C GLN A 4 17.94 -1.38 0.23
N LEU A 5 16.60 -1.30 0.14
CA LEU A 5 15.79 -2.14 -0.75
C LEU A 5 16.19 -2.00 -2.22
N SER A 6 16.35 -0.77 -2.72
CA SER A 6 16.76 -0.52 -4.11
C SER A 6 18.14 -1.13 -4.43
N THR A 7 19.02 -1.25 -3.43
CA THR A 7 20.32 -1.90 -3.58
C THR A 7 20.17 -3.42 -3.68
N ILE A 8 19.27 -4.02 -2.88
CA ILE A 8 18.98 -5.46 -2.93
C ILE A 8 18.36 -5.84 -4.28
N LEU A 9 17.43 -5.03 -4.78
CA LEU A 9 16.72 -5.27 -6.05
C LEU A 9 17.61 -5.04 -7.30
N GLN A 10 18.84 -4.58 -7.16
CA GLN A 10 19.82 -4.57 -8.27
C GLN A 10 20.32 -5.97 -8.62
N ASN A 11 20.18 -6.95 -7.72
CA ASN A 11 20.46 -8.34 -8.02
C ASN A 11 19.31 -8.93 -8.86
N SER A 12 19.58 -9.24 -10.14
CA SER A 12 18.57 -9.71 -11.09
C SER A 12 17.86 -10.98 -10.63
N GLN A 13 18.56 -11.91 -9.97
CA GLN A 13 17.95 -13.16 -9.49
C GLN A 13 16.93 -12.92 -8.37
N LEU A 14 17.18 -11.91 -7.52
CA LEU A 14 16.23 -11.51 -6.49
C LEU A 14 15.11 -10.65 -7.07
N ALA A 15 15.42 -9.77 -8.03
CA ALA A 15 14.42 -8.93 -8.69
C ALA A 15 13.33 -9.75 -9.43
N ASP A 16 13.69 -10.93 -9.97
CA ASP A 16 12.73 -11.82 -10.63
C ASP A 16 11.81 -12.58 -9.64
N GLN A 17 12.17 -12.62 -8.35
CA GLN A 17 11.44 -13.37 -7.32
C GLN A 17 10.76 -12.50 -6.26
N LEU A 18 11.19 -11.24 -6.14
CA LEU A 18 10.67 -10.27 -5.20
C LEU A 18 9.75 -9.26 -5.90
N LEU A 19 8.84 -8.67 -5.14
CA LEU A 19 8.03 -7.54 -5.65
C LEU A 19 8.93 -6.35 -6.02
N PRO A 20 8.61 -5.60 -7.10
CA PRO A 20 9.23 -4.32 -7.40
C PRO A 20 9.20 -3.35 -6.21
N GLU A 21 10.11 -2.38 -6.16
CA GLU A 21 10.22 -1.46 -5.03
C GLU A 21 8.93 -0.70 -4.75
N SER A 22 8.25 -0.19 -5.78
CA SER A 22 6.99 0.54 -5.63
C SER A 22 5.87 -0.33 -5.06
N GLN A 23 5.74 -1.57 -5.54
CA GLN A 23 4.78 -2.53 -5.03
C GLN A 23 5.10 -2.96 -3.59
N THR A 24 6.38 -3.20 -3.29
CA THR A 24 6.85 -3.45 -1.92
C THR A 24 6.43 -2.30 -1.00
N ARG A 25 6.67 -1.04 -1.39
CA ARG A 25 6.30 0.13 -0.58
C ARG A 25 4.79 0.22 -0.36
N GLY A 26 3.99 -0.11 -1.37
CA GLY A 26 2.54 -0.20 -1.25
C GLY A 26 2.11 -1.21 -0.20
N PHE A 27 2.61 -2.43 -0.31
CA PHE A 27 2.32 -3.53 0.60
C PHE A 27 2.70 -3.18 2.05
N VAL A 28 3.92 -2.68 2.24
CA VAL A 28 4.42 -2.31 3.55
C VAL A 28 3.65 -1.13 4.14
N THR A 29 3.19 -0.19 3.31
CA THR A 29 2.32 0.90 3.75
C THR A 29 0.96 0.39 4.24
N ALA A 30 0.37 -0.63 3.58
CA ALA A 30 -0.86 -1.25 4.06
C ALA A 30 -0.66 -1.91 5.44
N MET A 31 0.47 -2.61 5.64
CA MET A 31 0.83 -3.20 6.94
C MET A 31 1.10 -2.12 8.00
N ALA A 32 1.68 -0.98 7.62
CA ALA A 32 1.89 0.15 8.51
C ALA A 32 0.56 0.80 8.92
N ALA A 33 -0.41 0.84 7.99
CA ALA A 33 -1.74 1.43 8.18
C ALA A 33 -2.71 0.53 8.98
N ALA A 34 -2.42 -0.77 9.08
CA ALA A 34 -3.29 -1.75 9.75
C ALA A 34 -3.66 -1.33 11.19
N PRO A 35 -4.91 -1.62 11.62
CA PRO A 35 -5.42 -1.13 12.90
C PRO A 35 -4.71 -1.79 14.08
N HIS A 36 -4.50 -3.11 14.02
CA HIS A 36 -3.56 -3.80 14.90
C HIS A 36 -2.17 -3.92 14.29
N LEU A 37 -1.17 -3.98 15.18
CA LEU A 37 0.19 -4.31 14.80
C LEU A 37 0.28 -5.81 14.49
N ILE A 38 0.60 -6.13 13.23
CA ILE A 38 0.88 -7.50 12.78
C ILE A 38 2.40 -7.69 12.77
N ASP A 39 2.90 -8.78 13.36
CA ASP A 39 4.34 -9.03 13.41
C ASP A 39 4.90 -9.18 11.98
N PRO A 40 5.98 -8.48 11.61
CA PRO A 40 6.60 -8.63 10.29
C PRO A 40 6.86 -10.08 9.89
N THR A 41 7.19 -10.96 10.84
CA THR A 41 7.42 -12.38 10.55
C THR A 41 6.18 -13.10 10.02
N GLU A 42 4.97 -12.61 10.29
CA GLU A 42 3.71 -13.18 9.81
C GLU A 42 3.40 -12.82 8.36
N TRP A 43 3.91 -11.70 7.84
CA TRP A 43 3.56 -11.21 6.50
C TRP A 43 4.75 -11.07 5.55
N LEU A 44 5.99 -11.09 6.03
CA LEU A 44 7.19 -10.90 5.21
C LEU A 44 7.27 -11.92 4.07
N ALA A 45 6.87 -13.17 4.33
CA ALA A 45 6.92 -14.24 3.33
C ALA A 45 5.98 -14.02 2.14
N PHE A 46 4.90 -13.26 2.31
CA PHE A 46 3.99 -12.95 1.21
C PHE A 46 4.64 -12.06 0.14
N MET A 47 5.72 -11.35 0.47
CA MET A 47 6.48 -10.52 -0.47
C MET A 47 7.25 -11.32 -1.53
N TRP A 48 7.36 -12.63 -1.38
CA TRP A 48 7.96 -13.54 -2.37
C TRP A 48 7.11 -14.78 -2.64
N GLY A 49 5.81 -14.72 -2.35
CA GLY A 49 4.85 -15.78 -2.68
C GLY A 49 4.61 -16.84 -1.59
N GLY A 50 5.08 -16.62 -0.36
CA GLY A 50 4.72 -17.40 0.83
C GLY A 50 5.88 -18.15 1.49
N GLU A 51 5.56 -18.99 2.47
CA GLU A 51 6.55 -19.66 3.33
C GLU A 51 7.24 -20.87 2.69
N GLU A 52 6.75 -21.35 1.53
CA GLU A 52 7.23 -22.61 0.94
C GLU A 52 8.70 -22.55 0.47
N SER A 53 9.15 -21.41 -0.06
CA SER A 53 10.53 -21.22 -0.51
C SER A 53 10.95 -19.77 -0.38
N SER A 54 12.06 -19.55 0.32
CA SER A 54 12.69 -18.24 0.39
C SER A 54 13.60 -18.00 -0.84
N PRO A 55 13.57 -16.82 -1.47
CA PRO A 55 14.42 -16.52 -2.63
C PRO A 55 15.87 -16.23 -2.23
N PHE A 56 16.16 -16.09 -0.93
CA PHE A 56 17.48 -15.73 -0.41
C PHE A 56 18.37 -16.98 -0.26
N GLU A 57 19.58 -16.90 -0.79
CA GLU A 57 20.53 -18.03 -0.76
C GLU A 57 21.11 -18.29 0.63
N ASN A 58 21.16 -17.25 1.47
CA ASN A 58 21.72 -17.31 2.81
C ASN A 58 20.90 -16.47 3.79
N HIS A 59 21.13 -16.71 5.08
CA HIS A 59 20.42 -16.04 6.16
C HIS A 59 20.70 -14.54 6.23
N ASP A 60 21.92 -14.11 5.91
CA ASP A 60 22.33 -12.70 5.98
C ASP A 60 21.57 -11.85 4.95
N ASP A 61 21.34 -12.37 3.74
CA ASP A 61 20.55 -11.69 2.70
C ASP A 61 19.08 -11.53 3.11
N LEU A 62 18.49 -12.58 3.69
CA LEU A 62 17.14 -12.50 4.26
C LEU A 62 17.06 -11.47 5.38
N GLU A 63 18.05 -11.45 6.29
CA GLU A 63 18.09 -10.49 7.40
C GLU A 63 18.23 -9.06 6.88
N ASN A 64 19.06 -8.84 5.85
CA ASN A 64 19.25 -7.53 5.22
C ASN A 64 17.98 -7.05 4.50
N TYR A 65 17.25 -7.96 3.85
CA TYR A 65 15.96 -7.65 3.26
C TYR A 65 14.93 -7.30 4.34
N ALA A 66 14.78 -8.14 5.36
CA ALA A 66 13.86 -7.91 6.48
C ALA A 66 14.12 -6.55 7.16
N LYS A 67 15.39 -6.18 7.38
CA LYS A 67 15.78 -4.85 7.89
C LYS A 67 15.28 -3.72 6.99
N ALA A 68 15.50 -3.81 5.68
CA ALA A 68 15.03 -2.80 4.74
C ALA A 68 13.50 -2.66 4.76
N ILE A 69 12.77 -3.77 4.88
CA ILE A 69 11.31 -3.77 4.99
C ILE A 69 10.84 -3.13 6.29
N ILE A 70 11.47 -3.46 7.42
CA ILE A 70 11.16 -2.88 8.73
C ILE A 70 11.45 -1.37 8.74
N GLU A 71 12.52 -0.91 8.10
CA GLU A 71 12.79 0.53 7.94
C GLU A 71 11.67 1.25 7.19
N ILE A 72 11.24 0.72 6.04
CA ILE A 72 10.12 1.28 5.27
C ILE A 72 8.83 1.28 6.11
N TRP A 73 8.57 0.20 6.85
CA TRP A 73 7.40 0.09 7.72
C TRP A 73 7.41 1.15 8.83
N ASN A 74 8.55 1.33 9.50
CA ASN A 74 8.70 2.33 10.56
C ASN A 74 8.49 3.75 10.03
N GLU A 75 9.09 4.08 8.88
CA GLU A 75 8.93 5.38 8.22
C GLU A 75 7.47 5.64 7.84
N ALA A 76 6.82 4.68 7.17
CA ALA A 76 5.43 4.80 6.76
C ALA A 76 4.51 4.94 7.97
N ARG A 77 4.68 4.10 9.00
CA ARG A 77 3.83 4.13 10.20
C ARG A 77 3.96 5.45 10.95
N ALA A 78 5.17 5.94 11.17
CA ALA A 78 5.38 7.23 11.80
C ALA A 78 4.67 8.35 11.02
N ALA A 79 4.88 8.41 9.70
CA ALA A 79 4.29 9.44 8.85
C ALA A 79 2.75 9.38 8.81
N LEU A 80 2.16 8.17 8.83
CA LEU A 80 0.71 7.99 8.86
C LEU A 80 0.10 8.53 10.16
N PHE A 81 0.72 8.20 11.31
CA PHE A 81 0.23 8.68 12.61
C PHE A 81 0.50 10.17 12.84
N GLU A 82 1.54 10.74 12.23
CA GLU A 82 1.85 12.16 12.29
C GLU A 82 1.09 13.01 11.25
N SER A 83 0.25 12.38 10.41
CA SER A 83 -0.44 13.04 9.29
C SER A 83 0.50 13.72 8.29
N THR A 84 1.70 13.18 8.12
CA THR A 84 2.73 13.69 7.21
C THR A 84 3.03 12.74 6.05
N TRP A 85 2.38 11.57 6.00
CA TRP A 85 2.56 10.60 4.92
C TRP A 85 2.21 11.24 3.57
N GLN A 86 3.03 10.96 2.57
CA GLN A 86 2.89 11.40 1.18
C GLN A 86 3.20 10.23 0.25
N TRP A 87 2.77 10.36 -1.00
CA TRP A 87 3.14 9.42 -2.05
C TRP A 87 4.66 9.22 -2.14
N PRO A 88 5.16 7.98 -2.27
CA PRO A 88 6.58 7.72 -2.49
C PRO A 88 7.09 8.32 -3.81
N ASP A 89 8.40 8.49 -3.91
CA ASP A 89 9.06 8.98 -5.11
C ASP A 89 8.64 8.19 -6.36
N GLY A 90 8.31 8.90 -7.44
CA GLY A 90 7.87 8.34 -8.72
C GLY A 90 6.36 8.08 -8.82
N CYS A 91 5.62 8.09 -7.71
CA CYS A 91 4.15 8.09 -7.75
C CYS A 91 3.66 9.46 -8.23
N ALA A 92 2.94 9.48 -9.34
CA ALA A 92 2.41 10.68 -9.97
C ALA A 92 1.26 10.32 -10.93
N LEU A 93 0.49 11.34 -11.30
CA LEU A 93 -0.41 11.28 -12.45
C LEU A 93 0.41 11.31 -13.75
N ASP A 94 -0.13 10.69 -14.80
CA ASP A 94 0.47 10.65 -16.12
C ASP A 94 -0.59 10.97 -17.19
N ASP A 95 -0.29 11.89 -18.11
CA ASP A 95 -1.26 12.32 -19.13
C ASP A 95 -1.63 11.19 -20.13
N SER A 96 -0.76 10.19 -20.29
CA SER A 96 -0.94 9.09 -21.25
C SER A 96 -1.54 7.82 -20.62
N GLN A 97 -1.19 7.54 -19.37
CA GLN A 97 -1.60 6.32 -18.63
C GLN A 97 -2.49 6.61 -17.42
N ILE A 98 -2.92 7.86 -17.21
CA ILE A 98 -3.63 8.40 -16.04
C ILE A 98 -2.76 8.46 -14.79
N VAL A 99 -2.03 7.39 -14.49
CA VAL A 99 -1.03 7.32 -13.42
C VAL A 99 0.27 6.71 -13.94
N THR A 100 1.38 7.00 -13.28
CA THR A 100 2.64 6.32 -13.57
C THR A 100 2.57 4.84 -13.20
N GLU A 101 3.36 4.00 -13.87
CA GLU A 101 3.53 2.58 -13.51
C GLU A 101 3.94 2.40 -12.04
N VAL A 102 4.76 3.32 -11.52
CA VAL A 102 5.15 3.35 -10.10
C VAL A 102 3.94 3.49 -9.19
N THR A 103 2.99 4.36 -9.53
CA THR A 103 1.73 4.55 -8.78
C THR A 103 0.85 3.31 -8.86
N SER A 104 0.69 2.74 -10.06
CA SER A 104 -0.09 1.52 -10.27
C SER A 104 0.44 0.36 -9.43
N ASN A 105 1.75 0.11 -9.51
CA ASN A 105 2.44 -0.92 -8.72
C ASN A 105 2.31 -0.67 -7.22
N PHE A 106 2.43 0.58 -6.76
CA PHE A 106 2.18 0.92 -5.36
C PHE A 106 0.75 0.59 -4.95
N CYS A 107 -0.25 0.96 -5.74
CA CYS A 107 -1.64 0.67 -5.45
C CYS A 107 -1.91 -0.84 -5.42
N GLU A 108 -1.30 -1.61 -6.32
CA GLU A 108 -1.35 -3.07 -6.30
C GLU A 108 -0.83 -3.62 -4.97
N GLY A 109 0.37 -3.21 -4.57
CA GLY A 109 0.97 -3.64 -3.31
C GLY A 109 0.11 -3.27 -2.11
N MET A 110 -0.42 -2.05 -2.09
CA MET A 110 -1.33 -1.56 -1.05
C MET A 110 -2.57 -2.46 -0.92
N LEU A 111 -3.19 -2.83 -2.05
CA LEU A 111 -4.37 -3.70 -2.06
C LEU A 111 -4.03 -5.14 -1.65
N GLN A 112 -2.87 -5.66 -2.06
CA GLN A 112 -2.39 -6.99 -1.64
C GLN A 112 -2.16 -7.04 -0.13
N GLY A 113 -1.44 -6.06 0.42
CA GLY A 113 -1.24 -5.94 1.85
C GLY A 113 -2.57 -5.77 2.59
N TRP A 114 -3.50 -5.00 2.04
CA TRP A 114 -4.82 -4.81 2.64
C TRP A 114 -5.56 -6.13 2.89
N GLN A 115 -5.45 -7.10 1.98
CA GLN A 115 -6.12 -8.39 2.13
C GLN A 115 -5.68 -9.15 3.39
N LEU A 116 -4.43 -8.97 3.83
CA LEU A 116 -3.90 -9.62 5.04
C LEU A 116 -4.49 -9.03 6.32
N ALA A 117 -4.76 -7.72 6.32
CA ALA A 117 -5.38 -7.02 7.45
C ALA A 117 -6.91 -6.91 7.32
N ARG A 118 -7.51 -7.56 6.32
CA ARG A 118 -8.93 -7.38 5.97
C ARG A 118 -9.87 -7.75 7.12
N ASP A 119 -9.68 -8.93 7.69
CA ASP A 119 -10.52 -9.43 8.79
C ASP A 119 -10.46 -8.49 10.00
N ASP A 120 -9.28 -7.89 10.23
CA ASP A 120 -9.08 -6.92 11.28
C ASP A 120 -9.84 -5.62 11.00
N TRP A 121 -9.71 -5.07 9.78
CA TRP A 121 -10.48 -3.91 9.35
C TRP A 121 -12.00 -4.14 9.43
N GLU A 122 -12.50 -5.28 8.98
CA GLU A 122 -13.93 -5.63 9.05
C GLU A 122 -14.42 -5.81 10.50
N THR A 123 -13.53 -6.20 11.42
CA THR A 123 -13.83 -6.27 12.85
C THR A 123 -13.90 -4.89 13.50
N ILE A 124 -12.97 -3.99 13.15
CA ILE A 124 -12.86 -2.65 13.73
C ILE A 124 -13.86 -1.66 13.11
N MET A 125 -14.10 -1.76 11.81
CA MET A 125 -15.05 -0.95 11.04
C MET A 125 -16.02 -1.87 10.28
N PRO A 126 -17.00 -2.49 10.98
CA PRO A 126 -17.97 -3.37 10.34
C PRO A 126 -18.76 -2.68 9.22
N PRO A 127 -19.27 -3.42 8.22
CA PRO A 127 -19.96 -2.84 7.06
C PRO A 127 -21.15 -1.92 7.38
N ASP A 128 -21.80 -2.13 8.53
CA ASP A 128 -22.94 -1.36 9.03
C ASP A 128 -22.54 -0.14 9.90
N SER A 129 -21.24 0.08 10.14
CA SER A 129 -20.73 1.23 10.89
C SER A 129 -20.60 2.48 10.01
N GLU A 130 -20.73 3.66 10.61
CA GLU A 130 -20.48 4.94 9.93
C GLU A 130 -19.00 5.07 9.48
N ASP A 131 -18.08 4.47 10.24
CA ASP A 131 -16.64 4.48 9.96
C ASP A 131 -16.27 3.66 8.71
N ASN A 132 -17.07 2.66 8.35
CA ASN A 132 -16.85 1.84 7.15
C ASN A 132 -16.95 2.65 5.83
N ALA A 133 -17.62 3.81 5.84
CA ALA A 133 -17.62 4.70 4.68
C ALA A 133 -16.21 5.24 4.37
N LEU A 134 -15.41 5.55 5.40
CA LEU A 134 -14.02 6.00 5.24
C LEU A 134 -13.15 4.86 4.70
N LEU A 135 -13.29 3.66 5.29
CA LEU A 135 -12.62 2.43 4.86
C LEU A 135 -12.87 2.15 3.38
N GLY A 136 -14.15 2.10 2.99
CA GLY A 136 -14.57 1.84 1.62
C GLY A 136 -14.10 2.92 0.65
N GLY A 137 -14.11 4.19 1.04
CA GLY A 137 -13.63 5.30 0.22
C GLY A 137 -12.14 5.21 -0.10
N VAL A 138 -11.31 4.88 0.91
CA VAL A 138 -9.86 4.69 0.72
C VAL A 138 -9.58 3.48 -0.18
N LEU A 139 -10.24 2.35 0.07
CA LEU A 139 -10.08 1.13 -0.73
C LEU A 139 -10.49 1.33 -2.19
N LEU A 140 -11.62 2.00 -2.42
CA LEU A 140 -12.06 2.34 -3.77
C LEU A 140 -11.05 3.25 -4.47
N SER A 141 -10.52 4.24 -3.76
CA SER A 141 -9.50 5.16 -4.31
C SER A 141 -8.26 4.43 -4.80
N PHE A 142 -7.71 3.51 -3.99
CA PHE A 142 -6.58 2.66 -4.42
C PHE A 142 -6.96 1.71 -5.56
N SER A 143 -8.17 1.15 -5.56
CA SER A 143 -8.64 0.26 -6.63
C SER A 143 -8.76 0.98 -7.97
N LEU A 144 -9.22 2.23 -7.97
CA LEU A 144 -9.32 3.06 -9.17
C LEU A 144 -7.95 3.42 -9.74
N LEU A 145 -6.96 3.72 -8.88
CA LEU A 145 -5.60 4.05 -9.33
C LEU A 145 -4.76 2.81 -9.70
N PHE A 146 -5.12 1.63 -9.19
CA PHE A 146 -4.50 0.36 -9.59
C PHE A 146 -4.91 -0.05 -11.01
N ASP A 147 -6.19 0.12 -11.37
CA ASP A 147 -6.71 -0.19 -12.71
C ASP A 147 -7.44 1.01 -13.31
N PRO A 148 -6.70 2.07 -13.67
CA PRO A 148 -7.28 3.31 -14.17
C PRO A 148 -7.95 3.14 -15.54
N GLU A 149 -7.54 2.17 -16.35
CA GLU A 149 -8.14 1.89 -17.66
C GLU A 149 -9.58 1.39 -17.50
N THR A 150 -9.78 0.33 -16.70
CA THR A 150 -11.13 -0.19 -16.40
C THR A 150 -11.98 0.85 -15.69
N ALA A 151 -11.40 1.61 -14.76
CA ALA A 151 -12.09 2.70 -14.07
C ALA A 151 -12.53 3.81 -15.03
N LEU A 152 -11.68 4.19 -15.99
CA LEU A 152 -11.99 5.21 -16.99
C LEU A 152 -13.15 4.77 -17.89
N GLU A 153 -13.18 3.51 -18.30
CA GLU A 153 -14.30 2.95 -19.09
C GLU A 153 -15.63 3.10 -18.34
N ALA A 154 -15.66 2.72 -17.05
CA ALA A 154 -16.85 2.86 -16.22
C ALA A 154 -17.29 4.32 -15.98
N LEU A 155 -16.34 5.25 -15.91
CA LEU A 155 -16.63 6.69 -15.69
C LEU A 155 -17.10 7.41 -16.96
N LYS A 156 -16.60 7.02 -18.14
CA LYS A 156 -17.05 7.57 -19.43
C LYS A 156 -18.54 7.31 -19.68
N GLU A 157 -19.07 6.18 -19.21
CA GLU A 157 -20.50 5.88 -19.28
C GLU A 157 -21.36 6.86 -18.47
N GLN A 158 -20.76 7.57 -17.51
CA GLN A 158 -21.46 8.47 -16.59
C GLN A 158 -21.31 9.97 -16.95
N ASN A 159 -20.71 10.31 -18.10
CA ASN A 159 -20.42 11.69 -18.53
C ASN A 159 -19.64 12.53 -17.50
N ALA A 160 -18.83 11.90 -16.65
CA ALA A 160 -17.96 12.58 -15.70
C ALA A 160 -16.65 13.04 -16.37
N ASP A 161 -16.07 14.15 -15.91
CA ASP A 161 -14.69 14.51 -16.22
C ASP A 161 -13.75 13.58 -15.44
N ALA A 162 -13.50 12.41 -16.02
CA ALA A 162 -12.80 11.33 -15.34
C ALA A 162 -11.36 11.71 -14.95
N LEU A 163 -10.66 12.53 -15.76
CA LEU A 163 -9.30 12.95 -15.46
C LEU A 163 -9.24 13.85 -14.22
N ALA A 164 -10.16 14.82 -14.12
CA ALA A 164 -10.28 15.65 -12.93
C ALA A 164 -10.58 14.80 -11.68
N GLN A 165 -11.40 13.76 -11.83
CA GLN A 165 -11.72 12.85 -10.74
C GLN A 165 -10.49 12.04 -10.26
N PHE A 166 -9.66 11.54 -11.18
CA PHE A 166 -8.42 10.86 -10.80
C PHE A 166 -7.44 11.79 -10.09
N GLU A 167 -7.33 13.05 -10.53
CA GLU A 167 -6.51 14.05 -9.86
C GLU A 167 -6.99 14.33 -8.43
N GLU A 168 -8.30 14.48 -8.24
CA GLU A 168 -8.89 14.65 -6.91
C GLU A 168 -8.62 13.43 -6.01
N ILE A 169 -8.82 12.22 -6.53
CA ILE A 169 -8.56 10.97 -5.80
C ILE A 169 -7.09 10.87 -5.38
N PHE A 170 -6.17 11.08 -6.33
CA PHE A 170 -4.74 10.99 -6.09
C PHE A 170 -4.29 12.00 -5.02
N ASN A 171 -4.77 13.23 -5.09
CA ASN A 171 -4.44 14.28 -4.12
C ASN A 171 -5.09 14.07 -2.74
N ALA A 172 -6.23 13.38 -2.68
CA ALA A 172 -6.93 13.11 -1.42
C ALA A 172 -6.34 11.94 -0.63
N ILE A 173 -5.75 10.95 -1.30
CA ILE A 173 -5.26 9.71 -0.67
C ILE A 173 -4.36 9.94 0.55
N PRO A 174 -3.34 10.83 0.52
CA PRO A 174 -2.49 11.03 1.68
C PRO A 174 -3.25 11.40 2.95
N VAL A 175 -4.21 12.32 2.83
CA VAL A 175 -5.05 12.75 3.96
C VAL A 175 -6.02 11.64 4.37
N MET A 176 -6.68 10.99 3.41
CA MET A 176 -7.65 9.94 3.71
C MET A 176 -6.99 8.73 4.39
N LEU A 177 -5.81 8.31 3.91
CA LEU A 177 -5.08 7.18 4.47
C LEU A 177 -4.60 7.47 5.90
N CYS A 178 -4.01 8.64 6.15
CA CYS A 178 -3.64 9.05 7.51
C CYS A 178 -4.85 9.06 8.45
N GLY A 179 -5.96 9.65 7.99
CA GLY A 179 -7.21 9.71 8.75
C GLY A 179 -7.77 8.31 9.08
N LEU A 180 -7.75 7.40 8.11
CA LEU A 180 -8.19 6.02 8.28
C LEU A 180 -7.31 5.27 9.28
N THR A 181 -5.97 5.37 9.16
CA THR A 181 -5.03 4.74 10.09
C THR A 181 -5.23 5.22 11.52
N GLN A 182 -5.31 6.54 11.72
CA GLN A 182 -5.54 7.12 13.04
C GLN A 182 -6.90 6.71 13.62
N ARG A 183 -7.95 6.71 12.78
CA ARG A 183 -9.30 6.31 13.20
C ARG A 183 -9.35 4.83 13.59
N GLY A 184 -8.74 3.94 12.80
CA GLY A 184 -8.63 2.52 13.10
C GLY A 184 -7.94 2.28 14.45
N ALA A 185 -6.80 2.93 14.69
CA ALA A 185 -6.08 2.82 15.95
C ALA A 185 -6.87 3.37 17.16
N GLN A 186 -7.64 4.46 16.97
CA GLN A 186 -8.51 4.99 18.03
C GLN A 186 -9.63 4.02 18.39
N LEU A 187 -10.22 3.35 17.41
CA LEU A 187 -11.28 2.36 17.63
C LEU A 187 -10.73 1.13 18.36
N VAL A 188 -9.55 0.63 17.97
CA VAL A 188 -8.84 -0.44 18.70
C VAL A 188 -8.59 -0.06 20.16
N ALA A 189 -8.11 1.16 20.42
CA ALA A 189 -7.85 1.63 21.78
C ALA A 189 -9.11 1.84 22.63
N ALA A 190 -10.30 1.87 22.01
CA ALA A 190 -11.58 2.04 22.68
C ALA A 190 -12.30 0.71 23.00
N GLN A 191 -11.76 -0.42 22.54
CA GLN A 191 -12.24 -1.78 22.86
C GLN A 191 -11.68 -2.26 24.21
#